data_AF-A0A7V2QDE9-F1
#
_entry.id   AF-A0A7V2QDE9-F1
#
_cell.length_a   1.000
_cell.length_b   1.000
_cell.length_c   1.000
_cell.angle_alpha   90.00
_cell.angle_beta   90.00
_cell.angle_gamma   90.00
#
_symmetry.space_group_name_H-M   'P 1'
#
loop_
_entity.id
_entity.type
_entity.pdbx_description
1 polymer ?
#
loop_
_entity_poly.entity_id
_entity_poly.type
_entity_poly.pdbx_seq_one_letter_code
_entity_poly.pdbx_strand_id
1 'polypeptide(L)'
;MKTIFRGPLVLLSIAGLIGALVTYNPTLGWPALLALLGSVVLFFIAAHGAIPPRRTGTALLLLAALLAVGSFLPQAPFDAGDGFLEAMVPLGLLLTGSGRGWRRWAWGAAMALVVVGLAGSGSLGSWVGLVVAAVVAALLRLRRRPLRWALIGTGATGLALMASLHPVQQVAIDRLHLFRNSLYLLTDYPLTGVGLGDTFALAYSRYQLLIPVSFLTTPHNLLLAVGLGMGVIGLAAVVWLLATFYRFVVRVERSGPSPALFRAAWLGTTAALAHGLIDSPPFPLGLWLAAMGFGLMGIAVATGRVSERRQTRPWRWGLVAVVVLLVTGLLLLRQPLLGMGYANAGALWQARADLAPHLERSAREAATGRAVACFERALAWDPLQPTANRRLGLMALEREDFDAAVAYLERAYQRQPGNPATWKGLGYAYLWTGWLDPAEELLSRLDDRAELVEELGVWRGWWGRQGREDLAGYAGEMVRRLGERTSE
;
A
#
# COMPACT_ATOMS: atom_id res chain seq x y z
N MET A 1 -16.67 25.38 7.76
CA MET A 1 -16.55 24.04 7.11
C MET A 1 -15.12 23.58 6.78
N LYS A 2 -14.21 24.42 6.28
CA LYS A 2 -12.85 24.01 5.82
C LYS A 2 -11.90 23.49 6.93
N THR A 3 -12.17 23.84 8.18
CA THR A 3 -11.36 23.46 9.34
C THR A 3 -11.42 21.98 9.70
N ILE A 4 -12.46 21.26 9.27
CA ILE A 4 -12.64 19.83 9.59
C ILE A 4 -11.58 18.92 8.95
N PHE A 5 -10.90 19.41 7.91
CA PHE A 5 -9.83 18.68 7.21
C PHE A 5 -8.45 18.88 7.84
N ARG A 6 -8.28 19.85 8.76
CA ARG A 6 -6.97 20.15 9.37
C ARG A 6 -6.41 18.96 10.15
N GLY A 7 -7.23 18.34 10.98
CA GLY A 7 -6.84 17.19 11.81
C GLY A 7 -6.21 16.04 11.01
N PRO A 8 -6.93 15.43 10.04
CA PRO A 8 -6.38 14.32 9.27
C PRO A 8 -5.17 14.71 8.42
N LEU A 9 -5.14 15.94 7.87
CA LEU A 9 -4.00 16.40 7.07
C LEU A 9 -2.73 16.60 7.91
N VAL A 10 -2.85 17.16 9.12
CA VAL A 10 -1.71 17.30 10.05
C VAL A 10 -1.19 15.93 10.46
N LEU A 11 -2.09 15.00 10.82
CA LEU A 11 -1.69 13.64 11.17
C LEU A 11 -0.99 12.93 10.02
N LEU A 12 -1.49 13.11 8.79
CA LEU A 12 -0.88 12.57 7.58
C LEU A 12 0.52 13.15 7.34
N SER A 13 0.71 14.45 7.52
CA SER A 13 2.03 15.09 7.40
C SER A 13 3.02 14.59 8.45
N ILE A 14 2.58 14.39 9.69
CA ILE A 14 3.41 13.82 10.76
C ILE A 14 3.79 12.38 10.43
N ALA A 15 2.82 11.56 10.00
CA ALA A 15 3.08 10.17 9.60
C ALA A 15 4.05 10.09 8.42
N GLY A 16 3.92 11.00 7.44
CA GLY A 16 4.86 11.13 6.33
C GLY A 16 6.26 11.49 6.77
N LEU A 17 6.40 12.42 7.72
CA LEU A 17 7.71 12.79 8.28
C LEU A 17 8.35 11.59 8.99
N ILE A 18 7.59 10.85 9.80
CA ILE A 18 8.06 9.63 10.46
C ILE A 18 8.51 8.62 9.40
N GLY A 19 7.67 8.34 8.39
CA GLY A 19 8.00 7.43 7.29
C GLY A 19 9.28 7.82 6.56
N ALA A 20 9.50 9.11 6.31
CA ALA A 20 10.72 9.60 5.68
C ALA A 20 11.97 9.49 6.58
N LEU A 21 11.82 9.63 7.90
CA LEU A 21 12.92 9.46 8.85
C LEU A 21 13.34 8.00 9.02
N VAL A 22 12.41 7.05 8.90
CA VAL A 22 12.68 5.61 9.09
C VAL A 22 13.04 4.88 7.80
N THR A 23 12.97 5.55 6.64
CA THR A 23 13.34 4.95 5.36
C THR A 23 14.80 4.46 5.39
N TYR A 24 15.05 3.28 4.83
CA TYR A 24 16.42 2.77 4.71
C TYR A 24 17.23 3.50 3.64
N ASN A 25 16.57 4.22 2.72
CA ASN A 25 17.21 5.01 1.68
C ASN A 25 16.66 6.46 1.64
N PRO A 26 17.39 7.45 2.19
CA PRO A 26 16.96 8.84 2.24
C PRO A 26 16.69 9.47 0.87
N THR A 27 17.30 8.97 -0.21
CA THR A 27 17.04 9.46 -1.58
C THR A 27 15.65 9.10 -2.08
N LEU A 28 14.99 8.12 -1.45
CA LEU A 28 13.61 7.73 -1.73
C LEU A 28 12.63 8.47 -0.80
N GLY A 29 12.95 8.56 0.49
CA GLY A 29 12.01 9.08 1.49
C GLY A 29 11.82 10.60 1.47
N TRP A 30 12.90 11.39 1.32
CA TRP A 30 12.77 12.85 1.35
C TRP A 30 11.98 13.43 0.17
N PRO A 31 12.22 13.02 -1.08
CA PRO A 31 11.38 13.46 -2.20
C PRO A 31 9.92 13.07 -2.01
N ALA A 32 9.66 11.87 -1.49
CA ALA A 32 8.31 11.41 -1.23
C ALA A 32 7.59 12.27 -0.17
N LEU A 33 8.30 12.69 0.88
CA LEU A 33 7.76 13.61 1.89
C LEU A 33 7.44 14.97 1.29
N LEU A 34 8.37 15.54 0.53
CA LEU A 34 8.18 16.85 -0.07
C LEU A 34 6.94 16.90 -0.98
N ALA A 35 6.71 15.86 -1.78
CA ALA A 35 5.52 15.82 -2.61
C ALA A 35 4.23 15.55 -1.83
N LEU A 36 4.26 14.76 -0.75
CA LEU A 36 3.13 14.64 0.17
C LEU A 36 2.77 16.01 0.77
N LEU A 37 3.75 16.75 1.28
CA LEU A 37 3.55 18.09 1.84
C LEU A 37 3.07 19.07 0.75
N GLY A 38 3.62 19.02 -0.45
CA GLY A 38 3.16 19.78 -1.61
C GLY A 38 1.71 19.50 -1.97
N SER A 39 1.27 18.25 -1.86
CA SER A 39 -0.12 17.84 -2.08
C SER A 39 -1.07 18.38 -1.01
N VAL A 40 -0.64 18.36 0.26
CA VAL A 40 -1.38 19.00 1.37
C VAL A 40 -1.50 20.51 1.13
N VAL A 41 -0.43 21.17 0.70
CA VAL A 41 -0.44 22.60 0.36
C VAL A 41 -1.39 22.87 -0.81
N LEU A 42 -1.34 22.05 -1.88
CA LEU A 42 -2.23 22.16 -3.03
C LEU A 42 -3.71 22.01 -2.64
N PHE A 43 -4.04 21.07 -1.76
CA PHE A 43 -5.38 20.98 -1.17
C PHE A 43 -5.79 22.30 -0.52
N PHE A 44 -4.94 22.90 0.31
CA PHE A 44 -5.25 24.15 1.00
C PHE A 44 -5.45 25.32 0.03
N ILE A 45 -4.56 25.47 -0.97
CA ILE A 45 -4.67 26.50 -2.02
C ILE A 45 -6.01 26.37 -2.76
N ALA A 46 -6.33 25.16 -3.22
CA ALA A 46 -7.56 24.88 -3.95
C ALA A 46 -8.80 25.08 -3.06
N ALA A 47 -8.79 24.56 -1.83
CA ALA A 47 -9.92 24.63 -0.88
C ALA A 47 -10.20 26.05 -0.39
N HIS A 48 -9.17 26.89 -0.20
CA HIS A 48 -9.33 28.25 0.31
C HIS A 48 -9.68 29.27 -0.77
N GLY A 49 -9.55 28.89 -2.04
CA GLY A 49 -9.90 29.76 -3.16
C GLY A 49 -8.85 30.85 -3.40
N ALA A 50 -7.60 30.63 -2.96
CA ALA A 50 -6.48 31.49 -3.31
C ALA A 50 -6.31 31.59 -4.84
N ILE A 51 -6.68 30.53 -5.54
CA ILE A 51 -6.84 30.49 -7.00
C ILE A 51 -8.30 30.12 -7.30
N PRO A 52 -8.96 30.76 -8.30
CA PRO A 52 -10.30 30.38 -8.72
C PRO A 52 -10.37 28.87 -9.06
N PRO A 53 -11.34 28.10 -8.53
CA PRO A 53 -11.37 26.64 -8.70
C PRO A 53 -11.37 26.16 -10.15
N ARG A 54 -11.97 26.94 -11.07
CA ARG A 54 -11.90 26.67 -12.51
C ARG A 54 -10.48 26.80 -13.08
N ARG A 55 -9.70 27.78 -12.63
CA ARG A 55 -8.30 27.95 -13.05
C ARG A 55 -7.43 26.82 -12.53
N THR A 56 -7.60 26.44 -11.27
CA THR A 56 -6.95 25.25 -10.71
C THR A 56 -7.30 24.00 -11.51
N GLY A 57 -8.59 23.80 -11.82
CA GLY A 57 -9.03 22.67 -12.64
C GLY A 57 -8.46 22.69 -14.06
N THR A 58 -8.33 23.87 -14.70
CA THR A 58 -7.65 24.00 -15.99
C THR A 58 -6.18 23.62 -15.89
N ALA A 59 -5.47 24.07 -14.85
CA ALA A 59 -4.06 23.74 -14.67
C ALA A 59 -3.87 22.22 -14.48
N LEU A 60 -4.71 21.57 -13.67
CA LEU A 60 -4.67 20.11 -13.48
C LEU A 60 -4.97 19.35 -14.79
N LEU A 61 -5.95 19.78 -15.58
CA LEU A 61 -6.25 19.15 -16.87
C LEU A 61 -5.09 19.28 -17.86
N LEU A 62 -4.46 20.46 -17.95
CA LEU A 62 -3.32 20.68 -18.84
C LEU A 62 -2.09 19.87 -18.39
N LEU A 63 -1.86 19.78 -17.08
CA LEU A 63 -0.82 18.92 -16.52
C LEU A 63 -1.07 17.45 -16.87
N ALA A 64 -2.30 16.96 -16.72
CA ALA A 64 -2.65 15.59 -17.09
C ALA A 64 -2.48 15.34 -18.60
N ALA A 65 -2.84 16.29 -19.44
CA ALA A 65 -2.59 16.20 -20.88
C ALA A 65 -1.09 16.15 -21.22
N LEU A 66 -0.26 16.92 -20.51
CA LEU A 66 1.21 16.86 -20.66
C LEU A 66 1.77 15.50 -20.24
N LEU A 67 1.29 14.95 -19.11
CA LEU A 67 1.67 13.62 -18.64
C LEU A 67 1.25 12.51 -19.61
N ALA A 68 0.05 12.63 -20.19
CA ALA A 68 -0.46 11.72 -21.22
C ALA A 68 0.38 11.76 -22.51
N VAL A 69 1.02 12.87 -22.84
CA VAL A 69 2.00 12.92 -23.95
C VAL A 69 3.30 12.23 -23.54
N GLY A 70 3.75 12.45 -22.30
CA GLY A 70 4.94 11.82 -21.74
C GLY A 70 4.88 10.29 -21.74
N SER A 71 3.71 9.68 -21.53
CA SER A 71 3.54 8.22 -21.55
C SER A 71 3.81 7.55 -22.91
N PHE A 72 3.88 8.32 -24.01
CA PHE A 72 4.23 7.80 -25.33
C PHE A 72 5.73 7.92 -25.65
N LEU A 73 6.54 8.49 -24.76
CA LEU A 73 7.98 8.62 -24.97
C LEU A 73 8.70 7.34 -24.49
N PRO A 74 9.48 6.66 -25.35
CA PRO A 74 10.11 5.37 -25.05
C PRO A 74 11.19 5.41 -23.94
N GLN A 75 11.54 6.59 -23.43
CA GLN A 75 12.45 6.79 -22.29
C GLN A 75 11.88 7.75 -21.24
N ALA A 76 10.56 7.92 -21.18
CA ALA A 76 9.99 8.66 -20.06
C ALA A 76 10.36 7.94 -18.76
N PRO A 77 10.97 8.62 -17.78
CA PRO A 77 11.27 8.03 -16.46
C PRO A 77 10.00 7.78 -15.63
N PHE A 78 8.83 7.79 -16.28
CA PHE A 78 7.52 7.72 -15.69
C PHE A 78 6.69 6.70 -16.47
N ASP A 79 6.28 5.61 -15.83
CA ASP A 79 5.05 4.89 -16.21
C ASP A 79 3.85 5.80 -15.91
N ALA A 80 3.75 6.90 -16.65
CA ALA A 80 2.71 7.93 -16.50
C ALA A 80 1.34 7.45 -16.99
N GLY A 81 1.26 6.25 -17.58
CA GLY A 81 0.08 5.73 -18.25
C GLY A 81 -0.96 5.12 -17.32
N ASP A 82 -0.53 4.48 -16.23
CA ASP A 82 -1.37 3.40 -15.66
C ASP A 82 -2.30 3.83 -14.55
N GLY A 83 -2.45 5.12 -14.29
CA GLY A 83 -3.61 5.63 -13.57
C GLY A 83 -3.75 7.12 -13.77
N PHE A 84 -4.73 7.72 -13.13
CA PHE A 84 -4.93 9.15 -12.95
C PHE A 84 -5.48 9.99 -14.07
N LEU A 85 -5.26 9.61 -15.33
CA LEU A 85 -5.91 10.30 -16.45
C LEU A 85 -7.44 10.24 -16.28
N GLU A 86 -7.95 9.12 -15.76
CA GLU A 86 -9.35 8.93 -15.39
C GLU A 86 -9.85 9.93 -14.34
N ALA A 87 -9.00 10.34 -13.40
CA ALA A 87 -9.37 11.32 -12.37
C ALA A 87 -9.75 12.67 -13.00
N MET A 88 -9.13 13.01 -14.14
CA MET A 88 -9.42 14.23 -14.87
C MET A 88 -10.63 14.11 -15.79
N VAL A 89 -11.09 12.91 -16.14
CA VAL A 89 -12.17 12.72 -17.12
C VAL A 89 -13.45 13.50 -16.75
N PRO A 90 -13.99 13.40 -15.51
CA PRO A 90 -15.18 14.18 -15.16
C PRO A 90 -14.96 15.70 -15.24
N LEU A 91 -13.76 16.17 -14.90
CA LEU A 91 -13.38 17.57 -14.92
C LEU A 91 -13.18 18.09 -16.35
N GLY A 92 -12.49 17.33 -17.19
CA GLY A 92 -12.24 17.66 -18.59
C GLY A 92 -13.53 17.69 -19.42
N LEU A 93 -14.44 16.75 -19.20
CA LEU A 93 -15.78 16.77 -19.81
C LEU A 93 -16.56 18.03 -19.41
N LEU A 94 -16.55 18.38 -18.12
CA LEU A 94 -17.20 19.59 -17.63
C LEU A 94 -16.60 20.86 -18.23
N LEU A 95 -15.27 20.98 -18.23
CA LEU A 95 -14.58 22.16 -18.74
C LEU A 95 -14.88 22.32 -20.24
N THR A 96 -14.68 21.27 -21.03
CA THR A 96 -14.98 21.26 -22.46
C THR A 96 -16.44 21.61 -22.74
N GLY A 97 -17.39 20.99 -22.03
CA GLY A 97 -18.83 21.24 -22.23
C GLY A 97 -19.31 22.62 -21.78
N SER A 98 -18.61 23.27 -20.84
CA SER A 98 -18.96 24.60 -20.33
C SER A 98 -18.11 25.75 -20.93
N GLY A 99 -17.12 25.41 -21.76
CA GLY A 99 -16.23 26.36 -22.43
C GLY A 99 -16.89 27.13 -23.56
N ARG A 100 -16.35 28.32 -23.86
CA ARG A 100 -16.75 29.17 -24.99
C ARG A 100 -15.52 29.60 -25.78
N GLY A 101 -15.68 29.78 -27.09
CA GLY A 101 -14.61 30.20 -28.00
C GLY A 101 -13.40 29.26 -27.98
N TRP A 102 -12.20 29.82 -28.07
CA TRP A 102 -10.94 29.06 -28.12
C TRP A 102 -10.71 28.15 -26.91
N ARG A 103 -11.24 28.52 -25.72
CA ARG A 103 -11.07 27.72 -24.50
C ARG A 103 -11.74 26.36 -24.57
N ARG A 104 -12.90 26.27 -25.26
CA ARG A 104 -13.58 24.98 -25.48
C ARG A 104 -12.69 24.03 -26.28
N TRP A 105 -12.07 24.53 -27.33
CA TRP A 105 -11.17 23.75 -28.19
C TRP A 105 -9.87 23.39 -27.48
N ALA A 106 -9.29 24.31 -26.71
CA ALA A 106 -8.10 24.03 -25.91
C ALA A 106 -8.34 22.94 -24.85
N TRP A 107 -9.44 23.02 -24.11
CA TRP A 107 -9.81 21.97 -23.15
C TRP A 107 -10.21 20.67 -23.84
N GLY A 108 -10.88 20.74 -24.99
CA GLY A 108 -11.22 19.57 -25.80
C GLY A 108 -9.97 18.83 -26.30
N ALA A 109 -8.96 19.56 -26.77
CA ALA A 109 -7.68 18.99 -27.19
C ALA A 109 -6.93 18.36 -25.99
N ALA A 110 -6.86 19.05 -24.85
CA ALA A 110 -6.27 18.50 -23.64
C ALA A 110 -7.00 17.22 -23.17
N MET A 111 -8.34 17.22 -23.20
CA MET A 111 -9.15 16.06 -22.87
C MET A 111 -8.94 14.91 -23.86
N ALA A 112 -8.78 15.19 -25.15
CA ALA A 112 -8.47 14.17 -26.15
C ALA A 112 -7.13 13.50 -25.86
N LEU A 113 -6.09 14.27 -25.48
CA LEU A 113 -4.80 13.71 -25.05
C LEU A 113 -4.95 12.82 -23.81
N VAL A 114 -5.74 13.25 -22.82
CA VAL A 114 -6.04 12.46 -21.62
C VAL A 114 -6.74 11.13 -22.00
N VAL A 115 -7.72 11.16 -22.90
CA VAL A 115 -8.43 9.94 -23.35
C VAL A 115 -7.51 9.02 -24.15
N VAL A 116 -6.67 9.57 -25.03
CA VAL A 116 -5.71 8.79 -25.83
C VAL A 116 -4.65 8.16 -24.93
N GLY A 117 -4.08 8.91 -23.98
CA GLY A 117 -3.15 8.36 -22.98
C GLY A 117 -3.80 7.26 -22.13
N LEU A 118 -5.05 7.49 -21.69
CA LEU A 118 -5.81 6.51 -20.92
C LEU A 118 -6.06 5.22 -21.73
N ALA A 119 -6.44 5.34 -23.01
CA ALA A 119 -6.64 4.19 -23.88
C ALA A 119 -5.30 3.47 -24.19
N GLY A 120 -4.23 4.23 -24.38
CA GLY A 120 -2.88 3.71 -24.64
C GLY A 120 -2.25 2.98 -23.44
N SER A 121 -2.67 3.30 -22.21
CA SER A 121 -2.17 2.64 -20.99
C SER A 121 -2.52 1.16 -20.90
N GLY A 122 -3.63 0.73 -21.49
CA GLY A 122 -4.16 -0.62 -21.26
C GLY A 122 -4.62 -0.89 -19.82
N SER A 123 -4.62 0.11 -18.93
CA SER A 123 -4.96 -0.05 -17.51
C SER A 123 -6.47 -0.31 -17.32
N LEU A 124 -6.82 -1.57 -17.05
CA LEU A 124 -8.19 -1.97 -16.71
C LEU A 124 -8.68 -1.28 -15.42
N GLY A 125 -7.76 -1.05 -14.47
CA GLY A 125 -8.03 -0.37 -13.20
C GLY A 125 -8.59 1.04 -13.38
N SER A 126 -8.08 1.79 -14.36
CA SER A 126 -8.56 3.14 -14.68
C SER A 126 -10.02 3.15 -15.15
N TRP A 127 -10.39 2.22 -16.03
CA TRP A 127 -11.76 2.09 -16.55
C TRP A 127 -12.73 1.64 -15.46
N VAL A 128 -12.32 0.68 -14.63
CA VAL A 128 -13.08 0.25 -13.46
C VAL A 128 -13.27 1.43 -12.50
N GLY A 129 -12.25 2.26 -12.29
CA GLY A 129 -12.33 3.47 -11.48
C GLY A 129 -13.43 4.43 -11.94
N LEU A 130 -13.54 4.69 -13.25
CA LEU A 130 -14.61 5.53 -13.83
C LEU A 130 -16.00 4.92 -13.63
N VAL A 131 -16.13 3.61 -13.84
CA VAL A 131 -17.39 2.89 -13.63
C VAL A 131 -17.81 2.98 -12.16
N VAL A 132 -16.89 2.73 -11.22
CA VAL A 132 -17.15 2.86 -9.78
C VAL A 132 -17.59 4.29 -9.43
N ALA A 133 -16.91 5.31 -9.95
CA ALA A 133 -17.29 6.70 -9.73
C ALA A 133 -18.72 7.00 -10.24
N ALA A 134 -19.08 6.50 -11.43
CA ALA A 134 -20.42 6.65 -11.99
C ALA A 134 -21.49 5.91 -11.16
N VAL A 135 -21.20 4.69 -10.69
CA VAL A 135 -22.09 3.92 -9.81
C VAL A 135 -22.30 4.63 -8.48
N VAL A 136 -21.24 5.13 -7.84
CA VAL A 136 -21.35 5.91 -6.60
C VAL A 136 -22.21 7.16 -6.82
N ALA A 137 -22.03 7.87 -7.94
CA ALA A 137 -22.88 9.00 -8.32
C ALA A 137 -24.36 8.62 -8.44
N ALA A 138 -24.65 7.50 -9.11
CA ALA A 138 -25.99 7.00 -9.29
C ALA A 138 -26.62 6.62 -7.94
N LEU A 139 -25.91 5.89 -7.08
CA LEU A 139 -26.39 5.46 -5.76
C LEU A 139 -26.72 6.65 -4.85
N LEU A 140 -25.93 7.73 -4.90
CA LEU A 140 -26.19 8.94 -4.13
C LEU A 140 -27.47 9.67 -4.57
N ARG A 141 -27.85 9.58 -5.85
CA ARG A 141 -29.02 10.27 -6.41
C ARG A 141 -30.29 9.45 -6.46
N LEU A 142 -30.17 8.14 -6.72
CA LEU A 142 -31.31 7.22 -6.75
C LEU A 142 -32.02 7.28 -5.41
N ARG A 143 -33.28 7.75 -5.37
CA ARG A 143 -34.09 7.75 -4.13
C ARG A 143 -34.87 6.45 -3.95
N ARG A 144 -35.12 5.71 -5.03
CA ARG A 144 -35.87 4.44 -5.01
C ARG A 144 -34.97 3.28 -4.57
N ARG A 145 -35.28 2.71 -3.39
CA ARG A 145 -34.58 1.55 -2.83
C ARG A 145 -34.43 0.35 -3.78
N PRO A 146 -35.45 -0.10 -4.53
CA PRO A 146 -35.28 -1.26 -5.40
C PRO A 146 -34.27 -1.01 -6.53
N LEU A 147 -34.23 0.20 -7.10
CA LEU A 147 -33.25 0.55 -8.13
C LEU A 147 -31.81 0.60 -7.60
N ARG A 148 -31.62 0.95 -6.32
CA ARG A 148 -30.30 0.87 -5.69
C ARG A 148 -29.83 -0.57 -5.57
N TRP A 149 -30.71 -1.46 -5.10
CA TRP A 149 -30.39 -2.88 -4.98
C TRP A 149 -30.18 -3.54 -6.35
N ALA A 150 -30.96 -3.16 -7.36
CA ALA A 150 -30.74 -3.61 -8.73
C ALA A 150 -29.36 -3.18 -9.24
N LEU A 151 -28.98 -1.91 -9.08
CA LEU A 151 -27.66 -1.41 -9.49
C LEU A 151 -26.50 -2.12 -8.76
N ILE A 152 -26.63 -2.33 -7.45
CA ILE A 152 -25.65 -3.10 -6.66
C ILE A 152 -25.58 -4.54 -7.15
N GLY A 153 -26.73 -5.18 -7.38
CA GLY A 153 -26.83 -6.55 -7.87
C GLY A 153 -26.18 -6.70 -9.24
N THR A 154 -26.48 -5.83 -10.21
CA THR A 154 -25.86 -5.84 -11.53
C THR A 154 -24.34 -5.67 -11.45
N GLY A 155 -23.86 -4.74 -10.61
CA GLY A 155 -22.42 -4.58 -10.37
C GLY A 155 -21.77 -5.83 -9.79
N ALA A 156 -22.41 -6.46 -8.81
CA ALA A 156 -21.94 -7.70 -8.19
C ALA A 156 -21.91 -8.87 -9.19
N THR A 157 -22.95 -9.02 -10.02
CA THR A 157 -23.01 -10.04 -11.07
C THR A 157 -21.92 -9.81 -12.12
N GLY A 158 -21.69 -8.56 -12.54
CA GLY A 158 -20.62 -8.22 -13.48
C GLY A 158 -19.23 -8.58 -12.94
N LEU A 159 -18.95 -8.25 -11.68
CA LEU A 159 -17.69 -8.64 -11.02
C LEU A 159 -17.54 -10.16 -10.92
N ALA A 160 -18.60 -10.88 -10.56
CA ALA A 160 -18.58 -12.34 -10.49
C ALA A 160 -18.33 -13.00 -11.86
N LEU A 161 -18.94 -12.47 -12.93
CA LEU A 161 -18.69 -12.91 -14.30
C LEU A 161 -17.24 -12.66 -14.71
N MET A 162 -16.68 -11.48 -14.44
CA MET A 162 -15.27 -11.19 -14.73
C MET A 162 -14.33 -12.12 -13.96
N ALA A 163 -14.62 -12.35 -12.67
CA ALA A 163 -13.86 -13.28 -11.82
C ALA A 163 -14.01 -14.76 -12.22
N SER A 164 -14.96 -15.11 -13.10
CA SER A 164 -15.11 -16.47 -13.61
C SER A 164 -14.21 -16.77 -14.82
N LEU A 165 -13.56 -15.76 -15.39
CA LEU A 165 -12.66 -15.91 -16.52
C LEU A 165 -11.28 -16.39 -16.04
N HIS A 166 -10.78 -17.52 -16.56
CA HIS A 166 -9.54 -18.16 -16.09
C HIS A 166 -8.31 -17.23 -16.01
N PRO A 167 -8.02 -16.35 -16.99
CA PRO A 167 -6.90 -15.40 -16.87
C PRO A 167 -7.08 -14.41 -15.72
N VAL A 168 -8.33 -14.04 -15.43
CA VAL A 168 -8.66 -13.14 -14.30
C VAL A 168 -8.55 -13.89 -12.97
N GLN A 169 -8.87 -15.18 -12.93
CA GLN A 169 -8.73 -16.01 -11.75
C GLN A 169 -7.28 -16.15 -11.29
N GLN A 170 -6.35 -16.47 -12.20
CA GLN A 170 -4.93 -16.56 -11.87
C GLN A 170 -4.40 -15.22 -11.33
N VAL A 171 -4.67 -14.12 -12.04
CA VAL A 171 -4.28 -12.78 -11.57
C VAL A 171 -4.89 -12.44 -10.21
N ALA A 172 -6.15 -12.80 -9.97
CA ALA A 172 -6.81 -12.56 -8.68
C ALA A 172 -6.18 -13.36 -7.54
N ILE A 173 -5.81 -14.62 -7.79
CA ILE A 173 -5.11 -15.49 -6.84
C ILE A 173 -3.74 -14.88 -6.52
N ASP A 174 -2.94 -14.55 -7.53
CA ASP A 174 -1.61 -13.92 -7.35
C ASP A 174 -1.70 -12.60 -6.57
N ARG A 175 -2.73 -11.78 -6.86
CA ARG A 175 -3.01 -10.53 -6.13
C ARG A 175 -3.40 -10.79 -4.68
N LEU A 176 -4.16 -11.85 -4.39
CA LEU A 176 -4.53 -12.22 -3.02
C LEU A 176 -3.31 -12.67 -2.22
N HIS A 177 -2.42 -13.48 -2.81
CA HIS A 177 -1.16 -13.88 -2.20
C HIS A 177 -0.27 -12.67 -1.92
N LEU A 178 -0.10 -11.78 -2.90
CA LEU A 178 0.63 -10.53 -2.73
C LEU A 178 0.05 -9.66 -1.62
N PHE A 179 -1.28 -9.51 -1.58
CA PHE A 179 -1.97 -8.73 -0.56
C PHE A 179 -1.75 -9.32 0.85
N ARG A 180 -1.94 -10.63 1.01
CA ARG A 180 -1.68 -11.36 2.26
C ARG A 180 -0.23 -11.19 2.72
N ASN A 181 0.73 -11.41 1.82
CA ASN A 181 2.15 -11.34 2.15
C ASN A 181 2.58 -9.90 2.47
N SER A 182 2.02 -8.92 1.76
CA SER A 182 2.22 -7.50 2.04
C SER A 182 1.60 -7.07 3.39
N LEU A 183 0.48 -7.67 3.81
CA LEU A 183 -0.05 -7.49 5.16
C LEU A 183 0.91 -8.05 6.22
N TYR A 184 1.48 -9.24 6.01
CA TYR A 184 2.50 -9.76 6.93
C TYR A 184 3.74 -8.87 7.00
N LEU A 185 4.18 -8.28 5.87
CA LEU A 185 5.23 -7.27 5.90
C LEU A 185 4.82 -6.06 6.74
N LEU A 186 3.59 -5.56 6.60
CA LEU A 186 3.10 -4.47 7.44
C LEU A 186 3.09 -4.84 8.94
N THR A 187 2.86 -6.11 9.29
CA THR A 187 2.94 -6.56 10.70
C THR A 187 4.35 -6.50 11.30
N ASP A 188 5.40 -6.42 10.46
CA ASP A 188 6.77 -6.17 10.94
C ASP A 188 7.05 -4.70 11.26
N TYR A 189 6.28 -3.81 10.63
CA TYR A 189 6.44 -2.36 10.75
C TYR A 189 5.12 -1.65 11.10
N PRO A 190 4.35 -2.12 12.10
CA PRO A 190 2.98 -1.64 12.30
C PRO A 190 2.93 -0.16 12.64
N LEU A 191 3.93 0.38 13.33
CA LEU A 191 3.91 1.76 13.82
C LEU A 191 4.31 2.77 12.75
N THR A 192 5.37 2.46 12.01
CA THR A 192 6.05 3.42 11.13
C THR A 192 5.91 3.10 9.65
N GLY A 193 5.55 1.86 9.31
CA GLY A 193 5.82 1.30 8.00
C GLY A 193 7.33 1.04 7.81
N VAL A 194 7.67 0.43 6.68
CA VAL A 194 9.07 0.21 6.25
C VAL A 194 9.74 1.52 5.77
N GLY A 195 8.95 2.57 5.59
CA GLY A 195 9.40 3.93 5.32
C GLY A 195 8.86 4.47 4.00
N LEU A 196 8.85 5.79 3.88
CA LEU A 196 8.29 6.49 2.73
C LEU A 196 9.20 6.35 1.50
N GLY A 197 8.60 6.34 0.31
CA GLY A 197 9.31 6.18 -0.97
C GLY A 197 9.20 4.77 -1.54
N ASP A 198 10.07 4.41 -2.49
CA ASP A 198 10.05 3.12 -3.19
C ASP A 198 10.76 2.04 -2.37
N THR A 199 10.29 1.86 -1.14
CA THR A 199 10.92 1.00 -0.13
C THR A 199 10.33 -0.41 -0.11
N PHE A 200 9.16 -0.58 -0.72
CA PHE A 200 8.42 -1.83 -0.71
C PHE A 200 9.18 -2.95 -1.39
N ALA A 201 9.73 -2.70 -2.58
CA ALA A 201 10.23 -3.75 -3.47
C ALA A 201 11.28 -4.64 -2.81
N LEU A 202 12.36 -4.02 -2.31
CA LEU A 202 13.44 -4.74 -1.65
C LEU A 202 13.02 -5.30 -0.29
N ALA A 203 12.20 -4.57 0.47
CA ALA A 203 11.73 -5.06 1.76
C ALA A 203 10.84 -6.30 1.64
N TYR A 204 9.95 -6.31 0.65
CA TYR A 204 9.07 -7.44 0.35
C TYR A 204 9.88 -8.64 -0.12
N SER A 205 10.75 -8.44 -1.12
CA SER A 205 11.66 -9.48 -1.61
C SER A 205 12.50 -10.09 -0.51
N ARG A 206 13.21 -9.26 0.28
CA ARG A 206 14.15 -9.74 1.29
C ARG A 206 13.45 -10.44 2.45
N TYR A 207 12.29 -9.95 2.88
CA TYR A 207 11.72 -10.35 4.17
C TYR A 207 10.44 -11.18 4.09
N GLN A 208 9.77 -11.21 2.94
CA GLN A 208 8.61 -12.08 2.71
C GLN A 208 8.93 -13.20 1.72
N LEU A 209 9.64 -12.90 0.62
CA LEU A 209 10.02 -13.90 -0.38
C LEU A 209 11.36 -14.60 -0.07
N LEU A 210 12.18 -13.99 0.79
CA LEU A 210 13.52 -14.44 1.16
C LEU A 210 14.50 -14.48 -0.03
N ILE A 211 14.36 -13.55 -0.97
CA ILE A 211 15.24 -13.41 -2.14
C ILE A 211 16.02 -12.08 -2.09
N PRO A 212 17.24 -12.01 -2.66
CA PRO A 212 18.10 -10.83 -2.54
C PRO A 212 17.80 -9.72 -3.56
N VAL A 213 16.89 -9.95 -4.51
CA VAL A 213 16.60 -9.03 -5.62
C VAL A 213 15.14 -8.57 -5.60
N SER A 214 14.89 -7.35 -6.06
CA SER A 214 13.52 -6.83 -6.23
C SER A 214 12.73 -7.69 -7.22
N PHE A 215 11.58 -8.20 -6.79
CA PHE A 215 10.69 -9.00 -7.64
C PHE A 215 9.44 -8.20 -8.05
N LEU A 216 8.80 -7.56 -7.08
CA LEU A 216 7.64 -6.69 -7.31
C LEU A 216 7.93 -5.28 -6.80
N THR A 217 7.50 -4.26 -7.54
CA THR A 217 7.73 -2.86 -7.18
C THR A 217 6.58 -2.25 -6.38
N THR A 218 5.41 -2.88 -6.33
CA THR A 218 4.23 -2.33 -5.65
C THR A 218 3.35 -3.41 -5.01
N PRO A 219 2.68 -3.10 -3.87
CA PRO A 219 1.68 -3.98 -3.27
C PRO A 219 0.33 -3.97 -4.02
N HIS A 220 0.18 -3.15 -5.07
CA HIS A 220 -1.05 -2.99 -5.87
C HIS A 220 -2.31 -2.70 -5.05
N ASN A 221 -2.16 -1.98 -3.93
CA ASN A 221 -3.29 -1.49 -3.14
C ASN A 221 -2.87 -0.23 -2.38
N LEU A 222 -3.58 0.88 -2.61
CA LEU A 222 -3.27 2.20 -2.06
C LEU A 222 -3.22 2.20 -0.53
N LEU A 223 -4.17 1.55 0.13
CA LEU A 223 -4.21 1.53 1.60
C LEU A 223 -3.05 0.72 2.16
N LEU A 224 -2.69 -0.37 1.48
CA LEU A 224 -1.54 -1.19 1.85
C LEU A 224 -0.23 -0.45 1.60
N ALA A 225 -0.10 0.26 0.48
CA ALA A 225 1.04 1.13 0.19
C ALA A 225 1.19 2.24 1.23
N VAL A 226 0.09 2.89 1.62
CA VAL A 226 0.07 3.89 2.71
C VAL A 226 0.51 3.26 4.04
N GLY A 227 -0.02 2.09 4.38
CA GLY A 227 0.35 1.36 5.59
C GLY A 227 1.83 0.96 5.60
N LEU A 228 2.33 0.42 4.49
CA LEU A 228 3.74 0.04 4.35
C LEU A 228 4.66 1.26 4.35
N GLY A 229 4.23 2.41 3.85
CA GLY A 229 5.05 3.63 3.84
C GLY A 229 5.04 4.42 5.16
N MET A 230 3.94 4.41 5.91
CA MET A 230 3.70 5.31 7.05
C MET A 230 3.08 4.62 8.29
N GLY A 231 2.96 3.30 8.27
CA GLY A 231 2.36 2.50 9.34
C GLY A 231 0.86 2.70 9.50
N VAL A 232 0.32 2.12 10.58
CA VAL A 232 -1.10 2.24 10.93
C VAL A 232 -1.53 3.69 11.21
N ILE A 233 -0.59 4.56 11.60
CA ILE A 233 -0.87 5.99 11.83
C ILE A 233 -1.16 6.69 10.51
N GLY A 234 -0.34 6.46 9.48
CA GLY A 234 -0.59 6.99 8.14
C GLY A 234 -1.89 6.45 7.55
N LEU A 235 -2.15 5.14 7.71
CA LEU A 235 -3.41 4.52 7.29
C LEU A 235 -4.62 5.16 7.98
N ALA A 236 -4.56 5.34 9.30
CA ALA A 236 -5.62 5.99 10.07
C ALA A 236 -5.85 7.44 9.61
N ALA A 237 -4.79 8.19 9.30
CA ALA A 237 -4.88 9.55 8.78
C ALA A 237 -5.61 9.61 7.43
N VAL A 238 -5.25 8.71 6.50
CA VAL A 238 -5.90 8.61 5.18
C VAL A 238 -7.36 8.18 5.32
N VAL A 239 -7.67 7.16 6.12
CA VAL A 239 -9.04 6.72 6.37
C VAL A 239 -9.88 7.85 6.98
N TRP A 240 -9.33 8.60 7.94
CA TRP A 240 -10.00 9.76 8.53
C TRP A 240 -10.23 10.88 7.50
N LEU A 241 -9.24 11.16 6.65
CA LEU A 241 -9.35 12.14 5.56
C LEU A 241 -10.49 11.77 4.59
N LEU A 242 -10.49 10.52 4.12
CA LEU A 242 -11.51 10.00 3.20
C LEU A 242 -12.90 9.99 3.83
N ALA A 243 -13.03 9.54 5.08
CA ALA A 243 -14.30 9.57 5.80
C ALA A 243 -14.83 11.01 5.95
N THR A 244 -13.93 11.96 6.24
CA THR A 244 -14.28 13.39 6.34
C THR A 244 -14.72 13.95 4.99
N PHE A 245 -14.00 13.63 3.92
CA PHE A 245 -14.31 14.05 2.57
C PHE A 245 -15.66 13.51 2.09
N TYR A 246 -15.91 12.21 2.20
CA TYR A 246 -17.16 11.63 1.72
C TYR A 246 -18.37 11.99 2.59
N ARG A 247 -18.20 12.18 3.91
CA ARG A 247 -19.25 12.79 4.76
C ARG A 247 -19.61 14.19 4.27
N PHE A 248 -18.62 14.97 3.85
CA PHE A 248 -18.83 16.28 3.24
C PHE A 248 -19.55 16.15 1.89
N VAL A 249 -19.11 15.26 1.00
CA VAL A 249 -19.73 15.04 -0.32
C VAL A 249 -21.21 14.66 -0.18
N VAL A 250 -21.52 13.68 0.67
CA VAL A 250 -22.89 13.23 0.95
C VAL A 250 -23.75 14.38 1.46
N ARG A 251 -23.20 15.24 2.33
CA ARG A 251 -23.92 16.40 2.86
C ARG A 251 -24.26 17.41 1.75
N VAL A 252 -23.31 17.71 0.86
CA VAL A 252 -23.53 18.62 -0.27
C VAL A 252 -24.58 18.06 -1.24
N GLU A 253 -24.42 16.82 -1.71
CA GLU A 253 -25.35 16.18 -2.66
C GLU A 253 -26.77 16.04 -2.09
N ARG A 254 -26.92 15.82 -0.78
CA ARG A 254 -28.24 15.72 -0.13
C ARG A 254 -28.89 17.08 0.15
N SER A 255 -28.12 18.16 0.17
CA SER A 255 -28.64 19.50 0.49
C SER A 255 -29.39 20.18 -0.65
N GLY A 256 -29.29 19.66 -1.89
CA GLY A 256 -29.96 20.21 -3.06
C GLY A 256 -29.12 20.06 -4.34
N PRO A 257 -29.46 20.77 -5.42
CA PRO A 257 -28.67 20.78 -6.65
C PRO A 257 -27.22 21.23 -6.38
N SER A 258 -26.27 20.33 -6.57
CA SER A 258 -24.86 20.61 -6.34
C SER A 258 -24.18 21.23 -7.57
N PRO A 259 -23.20 22.15 -7.40
CA PRO A 259 -22.47 22.74 -8.51
C PRO A 259 -21.81 21.70 -9.42
N ALA A 260 -21.74 21.97 -10.72
CA ALA A 260 -21.15 21.03 -11.68
C ALA A 260 -19.66 20.78 -11.41
N LEU A 261 -18.91 21.83 -11.05
CA LEU A 261 -17.48 21.72 -10.73
C LEU A 261 -17.22 20.92 -9.45
N PHE A 262 -18.08 21.04 -8.45
CA PHE A 262 -18.06 20.18 -7.27
C PHE A 262 -18.19 18.71 -7.66
N ARG A 263 -19.17 18.40 -8.51
CA ARG A 263 -19.45 17.03 -8.98
C ARG A 263 -18.30 16.44 -9.76
N ALA A 264 -17.80 17.17 -10.75
CA ALA A 264 -16.65 16.73 -11.52
C ALA A 264 -15.44 16.44 -10.62
N ALA A 265 -15.18 17.31 -9.64
CA ALA A 265 -14.05 17.15 -8.76
C ALA A 265 -14.15 15.92 -7.85
N TRP A 266 -15.27 15.72 -7.14
CA TRP A 266 -15.40 14.56 -6.25
C TRP A 266 -15.53 13.24 -7.01
N LEU A 267 -16.12 13.24 -8.22
CA LEU A 267 -16.14 12.05 -9.09
C LEU A 267 -14.75 11.69 -9.58
N GLY A 268 -13.95 12.68 -9.97
CA GLY A 268 -12.54 12.47 -10.32
C GLY A 268 -11.74 11.89 -9.16
N THR A 269 -11.91 12.43 -7.95
CA THR A 269 -11.29 11.86 -6.73
C THR A 269 -11.77 10.43 -6.49
N THR A 270 -13.04 10.12 -6.73
CA THR A 270 -13.60 8.78 -6.55
C THR A 270 -13.01 7.79 -7.55
N ALA A 271 -12.87 8.19 -8.82
CA ALA A 271 -12.27 7.34 -9.85
C ALA A 271 -10.81 6.99 -9.51
N ALA A 272 -10.01 8.00 -9.13
CA ALA A 272 -8.63 7.80 -8.72
C ALA A 272 -8.49 6.88 -7.48
N LEU A 273 -9.37 7.04 -6.49
CA LEU A 273 -9.36 6.21 -5.29
C LEU A 273 -9.78 4.77 -5.58
N ALA A 274 -10.82 4.59 -6.41
CA ALA A 274 -11.29 3.28 -6.79
C ALA A 274 -10.23 2.52 -7.58
N HIS A 275 -9.53 3.21 -8.49
CA HIS A 275 -8.36 2.67 -9.15
C HIS A 275 -7.28 2.30 -8.14
N GLY A 276 -6.85 3.24 -7.29
CA GLY A 276 -5.81 3.02 -6.28
C GLY A 276 -6.03 1.80 -5.38
N LEU A 277 -7.29 1.41 -5.11
CA LEU A 277 -7.61 0.22 -4.31
C LEU A 277 -7.38 -1.12 -5.06
N ILE A 278 -7.39 -1.09 -6.38
CA ILE A 278 -7.22 -2.26 -7.26
C ILE A 278 -5.80 -2.33 -7.80
N ASP A 279 -5.27 -1.16 -8.17
CA ASP A 279 -3.93 -1.01 -8.70
C ASP A 279 -3.38 0.32 -8.21
N SER A 280 -2.21 0.28 -7.58
CA SER A 280 -1.54 1.49 -7.11
C SER A 280 -0.12 1.50 -7.63
N PRO A 281 0.32 2.52 -8.37
CA PRO A 281 1.73 2.70 -8.61
C PRO A 281 2.45 2.98 -7.28
N PRO A 282 3.75 2.66 -7.18
CA PRO A 282 4.52 2.83 -5.95
C PRO A 282 4.48 4.30 -5.49
N PHE A 283 4.46 4.53 -4.18
CA PHE A 283 4.23 5.84 -3.57
C PHE A 283 5.13 7.00 -4.04
N PRO A 284 6.38 6.80 -4.56
CA PRO A 284 7.12 7.89 -5.20
C PRO A 284 6.70 8.20 -6.65
N LEU A 285 5.99 7.31 -7.35
CA LEU A 285 5.25 7.63 -8.58
C LEU A 285 3.81 8.09 -8.26
N GLY A 286 3.27 7.65 -7.11
CA GLY A 286 2.03 8.13 -6.48
C GLY A 286 2.07 9.56 -5.94
N LEU A 287 3.19 10.29 -6.09
CA LEU A 287 3.33 11.70 -5.69
C LEU A 287 2.38 12.62 -6.46
N TRP A 288 2.10 12.28 -7.72
CA TRP A 288 1.08 12.96 -8.50
C TRP A 288 -0.34 12.54 -8.08
N LEU A 289 -0.54 11.41 -7.36
CA LEU A 289 -1.87 10.91 -6.87
C LEU A 289 -2.34 11.74 -5.74
N ALA A 290 -1.40 11.98 -4.84
CA ALA A 290 -1.56 12.95 -3.81
C ALA A 290 -1.84 14.32 -4.45
N ALA A 291 -1.05 14.81 -5.42
CA ALA A 291 -1.27 16.17 -5.95
C ALA A 291 -2.62 16.34 -6.68
N MET A 292 -2.94 15.50 -7.66
CA MET A 292 -4.20 15.58 -8.41
C MET A 292 -5.41 15.23 -7.54
N GLY A 293 -5.31 14.18 -6.72
CA GLY A 293 -6.36 13.79 -5.77
C GLY A 293 -6.66 14.89 -4.76
N PHE A 294 -5.62 15.49 -4.15
CA PHE A 294 -5.76 16.59 -3.19
C PHE A 294 -6.22 17.88 -3.86
N GLY A 295 -5.77 18.16 -5.08
CA GLY A 295 -6.22 19.27 -5.89
C GLY A 295 -7.72 19.18 -6.21
N LEU A 296 -8.20 18.03 -6.68
CA LEU A 296 -9.62 17.76 -6.90
C LEU A 296 -10.41 17.82 -5.59
N MET A 297 -9.90 17.22 -4.52
CA MET A 297 -10.54 17.27 -3.20
C MET A 297 -10.67 18.72 -2.72
N GLY A 298 -9.65 19.55 -2.94
CA GLY A 298 -9.68 20.98 -2.64
C GLY A 298 -10.68 21.75 -3.51
N ILE A 299 -10.75 21.49 -4.82
CA ILE A 299 -11.76 22.07 -5.72
C ILE A 299 -13.18 21.70 -5.25
N ALA A 300 -13.41 20.44 -4.88
CA ALA A 300 -14.68 19.98 -4.34
C ALA A 300 -15.02 20.73 -3.04
N VAL A 301 -14.08 20.84 -2.10
CA VAL A 301 -14.29 21.59 -0.84
C VAL A 301 -14.57 23.08 -1.08
N ALA A 302 -13.91 23.71 -2.07
CA ALA A 302 -14.12 25.12 -2.39
C ALA A 302 -15.49 25.39 -3.03
N THR A 303 -16.00 24.44 -3.81
CA THR A 303 -17.22 24.62 -4.62
C THR A 303 -18.46 24.01 -3.98
N GLY A 304 -18.33 22.96 -3.17
CA GLY A 304 -19.41 22.33 -2.41
C GLY A 304 -19.81 23.15 -1.19
N ARG A 305 -20.52 24.26 -1.39
CA ARG A 305 -21.04 25.07 -0.28
C ARG A 305 -22.27 24.39 0.33
N VAL A 306 -22.32 24.29 1.66
CA VAL A 306 -23.50 23.89 2.42
C VAL A 306 -23.82 25.03 3.40
N SER A 307 -25.10 25.36 3.56
CA SER A 307 -25.54 26.29 4.62
C SER A 307 -25.04 25.80 5.98
N GLU A 308 -24.27 26.63 6.69
CA GLU A 308 -23.80 26.29 8.03
C GLU A 308 -24.97 26.33 9.02
N ARG A 309 -25.66 25.19 9.23
CA ARG A 309 -26.32 24.99 10.52
C ARG A 309 -25.25 24.73 11.57
N ARG A 310 -24.87 25.79 12.29
CA ARG A 310 -24.08 25.71 13.52
C ARG A 310 -24.89 24.90 14.54
N GLN A 311 -24.55 23.64 14.70
CA GLN A 311 -24.72 22.97 15.98
C GLN A 311 -23.74 21.82 16.07
N THR A 312 -22.68 22.04 16.84
CA THR A 312 -21.99 20.96 17.52
C THR A 312 -21.93 21.36 18.97
N ARG A 313 -22.83 20.80 19.78
CA ARG A 313 -22.67 20.76 21.22
C ARG A 313 -21.37 19.99 21.46
N PRO A 314 -20.36 20.54 22.18
CA PRO A 314 -19.09 19.86 22.33
C PRO A 314 -19.35 18.53 23.04
N TRP A 315 -19.05 17.40 22.39
CA TRP A 315 -19.19 16.06 22.95
C TRP A 315 -18.04 15.77 23.93
N ARG A 316 -17.96 16.58 24.98
CA ARG A 316 -16.85 16.55 25.97
C ARG A 316 -16.74 15.19 26.64
N TRP A 317 -17.87 14.58 26.99
CA TRP A 317 -17.90 13.25 27.60
C TRP A 317 -17.50 12.11 26.65
N GLY A 318 -17.72 12.27 25.35
CA GLY A 318 -17.26 11.30 24.35
C GLY A 318 -15.76 11.39 24.14
N LEU A 319 -15.22 12.61 24.14
CA LEU A 319 -13.77 12.82 24.13
C LEU A 319 -13.13 12.22 25.37
N VAL A 320 -13.69 12.45 26.57
CA VAL A 320 -13.22 11.85 27.82
C VAL A 320 -13.30 10.33 27.74
N ALA A 321 -14.40 9.75 27.27
CA ALA A 321 -14.54 8.30 27.13
C ALA A 321 -13.49 7.71 26.16
N VAL A 322 -13.24 8.37 25.02
CA VAL A 322 -12.18 7.95 24.07
C VAL A 322 -10.81 8.02 24.72
N VAL A 323 -10.49 9.10 25.44
CA VAL A 323 -9.19 9.22 26.14
C VAL A 323 -9.04 8.15 27.21
N VAL A 324 -10.06 7.90 28.02
CA VAL A 324 -10.05 6.85 29.04
C VAL A 324 -9.87 5.47 28.40
N LEU A 325 -10.56 5.17 27.30
CA LEU A 325 -10.41 3.91 26.58
C LEU A 325 -9.01 3.75 25.98
N LEU A 326 -8.43 4.83 25.42
CA LEU A 326 -7.06 4.81 24.88
C LEU A 326 -6.02 4.59 26.00
N VAL A 327 -6.13 5.30 27.11
CA VAL A 327 -5.23 5.14 28.26
C VAL A 327 -5.38 3.75 28.87
N THR A 328 -6.60 3.28 29.07
CA THR A 328 -6.88 1.94 29.60
C THR A 328 -6.33 0.87 28.66
N GLY A 329 -6.57 1.01 27.35
CA GLY A 329 -6.00 0.13 26.33
C GLY A 329 -4.47 0.12 26.35
N LEU A 330 -3.83 1.29 26.48
CA LEU A 330 -2.37 1.41 26.57
C LEU A 330 -1.81 0.70 27.81
N LEU A 331 -2.52 0.80 28.94
CA LEU A 331 -2.14 0.14 30.20
C LEU A 331 -2.33 -1.38 30.11
N LEU A 332 -3.48 -1.84 29.62
CA LEU A 332 -3.81 -3.26 29.50
C LEU A 332 -2.94 -3.97 28.46
N LEU A 333 -2.58 -3.29 27.38
CA LEU A 333 -1.76 -3.82 26.29
C LEU A 333 -0.29 -3.39 26.39
N ARG A 334 0.17 -2.91 27.56
CA ARG A 334 1.52 -2.35 27.70
C ARG A 334 2.62 -3.30 27.25
N GLN A 335 2.61 -4.55 27.74
CA GLN A 335 3.63 -5.54 27.40
C GLN A 335 3.67 -5.87 25.89
N PRO A 336 2.56 -6.28 25.25
CA PRO A 336 2.58 -6.55 23.81
C PRO A 336 2.86 -5.30 22.97
N LEU A 337 2.46 -4.10 23.42
CA LEU A 337 2.80 -2.85 22.72
C LEU A 337 4.29 -2.51 22.81
N LEU A 338 4.94 -2.78 23.94
CA LEU A 338 6.39 -2.60 24.09
C LEU A 338 7.15 -3.65 23.27
N GLY A 339 6.73 -4.92 23.31
CA GLY A 339 7.27 -5.99 22.46
C GLY A 339 7.19 -5.63 20.98
N MET A 340 6.00 -5.21 20.52
CA MET A 340 5.77 -4.72 19.16
C MET A 340 6.63 -3.49 18.81
N GLY A 341 6.77 -2.53 19.73
CA GLY A 341 7.58 -1.33 19.53
C GLY A 341 9.07 -1.65 19.34
N TYR A 342 9.62 -2.53 20.17
CA TYR A 342 11.00 -3.01 20.02
C TYR A 342 11.17 -3.87 18.76
N ALA A 343 10.20 -4.71 18.40
CA ALA A 343 10.25 -5.50 17.17
C ALA A 343 10.22 -4.60 15.92
N ASN A 344 9.37 -3.58 15.89
CA ASN A 344 9.34 -2.57 14.81
C ASN A 344 10.69 -1.85 14.72
N ALA A 345 11.27 -1.44 15.85
CA ALA A 345 12.60 -0.80 15.86
C ALA A 345 13.70 -1.73 15.34
N GLY A 346 13.68 -3.01 15.74
CA GLY A 346 14.62 -4.02 15.26
C GLY A 346 14.49 -4.25 13.76
N ALA A 347 13.26 -4.35 13.25
CA ALA A 347 12.99 -4.51 11.82
C ALA A 347 13.50 -3.31 11.01
N LEU A 348 13.35 -2.08 11.51
CA LEU A 348 13.90 -0.88 10.86
C LEU A 348 15.44 -0.87 10.83
N TRP A 349 16.08 -1.25 11.94
CA TRP A 349 17.55 -1.36 11.98
C TRP A 349 18.06 -2.44 11.04
N GLN A 350 17.37 -3.58 10.96
CA GLN A 350 17.69 -4.64 10.02
C GLN A 350 17.51 -4.17 8.57
N ALA A 351 16.39 -3.54 8.22
CA ALA A 351 16.15 -2.96 6.91
C ALA A 351 17.25 -1.97 6.50
N ARG A 352 17.71 -1.14 7.44
CA ARG A 352 18.82 -0.23 7.20
C ARG A 352 20.15 -0.97 7.00
N ALA A 353 20.42 -2.03 7.74
CA ALA A 353 21.64 -2.82 7.59
C ALA A 353 21.70 -3.55 6.24
N ASP A 354 20.57 -4.15 5.84
CA ASP A 354 20.50 -5.02 4.68
C ASP A 354 20.32 -4.24 3.37
N LEU A 355 19.52 -3.17 3.38
CA LEU A 355 18.98 -2.56 2.15
C LEU A 355 19.53 -1.16 1.85
N ALA A 356 20.24 -0.51 2.78
CA ALA A 356 20.79 0.82 2.54
C ALA A 356 22.00 0.75 1.57
N PRO A 357 21.93 1.35 0.37
CA PRO A 357 22.92 1.13 -0.69
C PRO A 357 24.31 1.69 -0.35
N HIS A 358 24.38 2.74 0.49
CA HIS A 358 25.62 3.46 0.78
C HIS A 358 26.08 3.30 2.24
N LEU A 359 25.61 2.26 2.94
CA LEU A 359 26.04 2.03 4.32
C LEU A 359 27.40 1.34 4.33
N GLU A 360 28.38 1.94 5.01
CA GLU A 360 29.70 1.36 5.24
C GLU A 360 29.61 0.05 6.03
N ARG A 361 30.59 -0.85 5.85
CA ARG A 361 30.59 -2.17 6.51
C ARG A 361 30.46 -2.10 8.03
N SER A 362 31.25 -1.24 8.68
CA SER A 362 31.20 -1.04 10.14
C SER A 362 29.83 -0.52 10.61
N ALA A 363 29.21 0.37 9.82
CA ALA A 363 27.88 0.89 10.10
C ALA A 363 26.78 -0.17 9.87
N ARG A 364 26.94 -1.06 8.89
CA ARG A 364 26.07 -2.24 8.71
C ARG A 364 26.15 -3.16 9.90
N GLU A 365 27.36 -3.54 10.32
CA GLU A 365 27.59 -4.40 11.49
C GLU A 365 26.98 -3.78 12.77
N ALA A 366 27.17 -2.48 12.98
CA ALA A 366 26.55 -1.76 14.09
C ALA A 366 25.01 -1.73 14.00
N ALA A 367 24.44 -1.55 12.81
CA ALA A 367 23.00 -1.59 12.59
C ALA A 367 22.42 -2.99 12.83
N THR A 368 23.09 -4.05 12.36
CA THR A 368 22.76 -5.45 12.62
C THR A 368 22.77 -5.74 14.12
N GLY A 369 23.80 -5.29 14.85
CA GLY A 369 23.86 -5.43 16.30
C GLY A 369 22.70 -4.72 17.02
N ARG A 370 22.34 -3.52 16.58
CA ARG A 370 21.16 -2.79 17.09
C ARG A 370 19.85 -3.53 16.78
N ALA A 371 19.74 -4.14 15.61
CA ALA A 371 18.57 -4.92 15.23
C ALA A 371 18.37 -6.11 16.19
N VAL A 372 19.43 -6.91 16.40
CA VAL A 372 19.42 -8.04 17.33
C VAL A 372 19.06 -7.59 18.75
N ALA A 373 19.70 -6.56 19.28
CA ALA A 373 19.41 -6.04 20.63
C ALA A 373 17.95 -5.57 20.77
N CYS A 374 17.37 -4.98 19.71
CA CYS A 374 15.95 -4.61 19.71
C CYS A 374 15.05 -5.84 19.69
N PHE A 375 15.36 -6.87 18.89
CA PHE A 375 14.59 -8.11 18.87
C PHE A 375 14.65 -8.86 20.20
N GLU A 376 15.82 -8.96 20.83
CA GLU A 376 15.96 -9.56 22.16
C GLU A 376 15.14 -8.82 23.22
N ARG A 377 15.14 -7.49 23.17
CA ARG A 377 14.26 -6.67 24.03
C ARG A 377 12.79 -6.88 23.72
N ALA A 378 12.42 -7.06 22.45
CA ALA A 378 11.05 -7.40 22.08
C ALA A 378 10.62 -8.73 22.71
N LEU A 379 11.49 -9.74 22.64
CA LEU A 379 11.26 -11.06 23.24
C LEU A 379 11.22 -11.05 24.78
N ALA A 380 11.94 -10.12 25.41
CA ALA A 380 11.85 -9.92 26.87
C ALA A 380 10.47 -9.39 27.31
N TRP A 381 9.76 -8.66 26.45
CA TRP A 381 8.39 -8.18 26.71
C TRP A 381 7.30 -9.13 26.23
N ASP A 382 7.53 -9.80 25.09
CA ASP A 382 6.66 -10.83 24.53
C ASP A 382 7.52 -11.95 23.92
N PRO A 383 7.74 -13.07 24.64
CA PRO A 383 8.57 -14.19 24.18
C PRO A 383 8.08 -14.82 22.86
N LEU A 384 6.82 -14.63 22.51
CA LEU A 384 6.22 -15.14 21.29
C LEU A 384 6.08 -14.05 20.21
N GLN A 385 6.70 -12.88 20.36
CA GLN A 385 6.57 -11.80 19.37
C GLN A 385 6.99 -12.30 17.97
N PRO A 386 6.06 -12.38 17.00
CA PRO A 386 6.30 -13.12 15.74
C PRO A 386 7.41 -12.52 14.90
N THR A 387 7.45 -11.19 14.75
CA THR A 387 8.49 -10.51 13.98
C THR A 387 9.87 -10.75 14.57
N ALA A 388 10.06 -10.56 15.87
CA ALA A 388 11.37 -10.73 16.50
C ALA A 388 11.88 -12.18 16.40
N ASN A 389 11.02 -13.15 16.70
CA ASN A 389 11.33 -14.56 16.53
C ASN A 389 11.66 -14.90 15.07
N ARG A 390 10.84 -14.49 14.09
CA ARG A 390 11.13 -14.76 12.68
C ARG A 390 12.43 -14.11 12.23
N ARG A 391 12.67 -12.84 12.54
CA ARG A 391 13.88 -12.13 12.11
C ARG A 391 15.15 -12.76 12.71
N LEU A 392 15.14 -13.07 14.01
CA LEU A 392 16.27 -13.75 14.65
C LEU A 392 16.50 -15.16 14.10
N GLY A 393 15.43 -15.91 13.82
CA GLY A 393 15.53 -17.23 13.21
C GLY A 393 16.09 -17.19 11.79
N LEU A 394 15.67 -16.24 10.95
CA LEU A 394 16.25 -16.04 9.61
C LEU A 394 17.73 -15.61 9.69
N MET A 395 18.09 -14.75 10.66
CA MET A 395 19.50 -14.40 10.89
C MET A 395 20.33 -15.58 11.39
N ALA A 396 19.73 -16.50 12.15
CA ALA A 396 20.37 -17.75 12.58
C ALA A 396 20.61 -18.70 11.39
N LEU A 397 19.65 -18.81 10.46
CA LEU A 397 19.84 -19.54 9.20
C LEU A 397 21.01 -18.99 8.39
N GLU A 398 21.10 -17.65 8.24
CA GLU A 398 22.20 -16.99 7.54
C GLU A 398 23.57 -17.25 8.19
N ARG A 399 23.59 -17.59 9.49
CA ARG A 399 24.80 -17.94 10.26
C ARG A 399 25.02 -19.45 10.37
N GLU A 400 24.21 -20.25 9.70
CA GLU A 400 24.22 -21.72 9.75
C GLU A 400 23.95 -22.30 11.17
N ASP A 401 23.38 -21.51 12.07
CA ASP A 401 22.91 -21.95 13.38
C ASP A 401 21.48 -22.50 13.26
N PHE A 402 21.37 -23.68 12.65
CA PHE A 402 20.08 -24.27 12.28
C PHE A 402 19.23 -24.63 13.50
N ASP A 403 19.84 -25.07 14.61
CA ASP A 403 19.12 -25.41 15.84
C ASP A 403 18.47 -24.17 16.47
N ALA A 404 19.22 -23.06 16.57
CA ALA A 404 18.64 -21.80 17.03
C ALA A 404 17.56 -21.29 16.06
N ALA A 405 17.77 -21.45 14.76
CA ALA A 405 16.79 -21.07 13.75
C ALA A 405 15.45 -21.81 13.95
N VAL A 406 15.49 -23.13 14.15
CA VAL A 406 14.28 -23.94 14.45
C VAL A 406 13.57 -23.37 15.68
N ALA A 407 14.28 -23.19 16.80
CA ALA A 407 13.67 -22.73 18.05
C ALA A 407 12.97 -21.35 17.92
N TYR A 408 13.60 -20.41 17.21
CA TYR A 408 12.99 -19.11 16.96
C TYR A 408 11.82 -19.19 15.98
N LEU A 409 11.95 -19.93 14.88
CA LEU A 409 10.93 -20.00 13.83
C LEU A 409 9.70 -20.79 14.25
N GLU A 410 9.84 -21.81 15.11
CA GLU A 410 8.71 -22.49 15.75
C GLU A 410 7.87 -21.53 16.60
N ARG A 411 8.52 -20.67 17.41
CA ARG A 411 7.82 -19.64 18.20
C ARG A 411 7.11 -18.62 17.33
N ALA A 412 7.72 -18.22 16.20
CA ALA A 412 7.06 -17.36 15.22
C ALA A 412 5.83 -18.06 14.61
N TYR A 413 5.96 -19.33 14.26
CA TYR A 413 4.89 -20.15 13.67
C TYR A 413 3.70 -20.31 14.63
N GLN A 414 3.93 -20.45 15.94
CA GLN A 414 2.86 -20.52 16.95
C GLN A 414 1.92 -19.31 16.94
N ARG A 415 2.42 -18.11 16.61
CA ARG A 415 1.60 -16.89 16.53
C ARG A 415 1.08 -16.58 15.14
N GLN A 416 1.86 -16.88 14.11
CA GLN A 416 1.51 -16.62 12.72
C GLN A 416 1.63 -17.90 11.88
N PRO A 417 0.76 -18.90 12.11
CA PRO A 417 0.82 -20.18 11.42
C PRO A 417 0.48 -20.08 9.93
N GLY A 418 0.04 -18.91 9.45
CA GLY A 418 -0.30 -18.63 8.06
C GLY A 418 0.70 -17.75 7.32
N ASN A 419 1.89 -17.46 7.89
CA ASN A 419 2.88 -16.57 7.30
C ASN A 419 3.85 -17.35 6.40
N PRO A 420 3.85 -17.14 5.06
CA PRO A 420 4.68 -17.91 4.14
C PRO A 420 6.19 -17.75 4.37
N ALA A 421 6.65 -16.57 4.80
CA ALA A 421 8.05 -16.35 5.15
C ALA A 421 8.47 -17.19 6.35
N THR A 422 7.55 -17.43 7.29
CA THR A 422 7.78 -18.33 8.43
C THR A 422 7.77 -19.78 7.98
N TRP A 423 6.87 -20.18 7.09
CA TRP A 423 6.87 -21.53 6.52
C TRP A 423 8.16 -21.84 5.76
N LYS A 424 8.60 -20.93 4.88
CA LYS A 424 9.85 -21.09 4.11
C LYS A 424 11.06 -21.13 5.03
N GLY A 425 11.17 -20.18 5.97
CA GLY A 425 12.26 -20.15 6.94
C GLY A 425 12.30 -21.41 7.82
N LEU A 426 11.17 -21.80 8.43
CA LEU A 426 11.11 -22.97 9.31
C LEU A 426 11.32 -24.28 8.54
N GLY A 427 10.77 -24.37 7.33
CA GLY A 427 11.00 -25.49 6.43
C GLY A 427 12.47 -25.65 6.06
N TYR A 428 13.18 -24.55 5.81
CA TYR A 428 14.63 -24.57 5.61
C TYR A 428 15.39 -24.93 6.88
N ALA A 429 14.99 -24.41 8.04
CA ALA A 429 15.60 -24.78 9.31
C ALA A 429 15.51 -26.29 9.56
N TYR A 430 14.31 -26.88 9.42
CA TYR A 430 14.12 -28.32 9.52
C TYR A 430 14.89 -29.11 8.46
N LEU A 431 14.93 -28.62 7.21
CA LEU A 431 15.69 -29.26 6.14
C LEU A 431 17.17 -29.37 6.51
N TRP A 432 17.76 -28.28 7.01
CA TRP A 432 19.19 -28.23 7.34
C TRP A 432 19.54 -28.94 8.66
N THR A 433 18.57 -29.20 9.53
CA THR A 433 18.74 -30.13 10.67
C THR A 433 18.44 -31.59 10.32
N GLY A 434 18.09 -31.88 9.05
CA GLY A 434 17.78 -33.24 8.57
C GLY A 434 16.37 -33.73 8.90
N TRP A 435 15.49 -32.86 9.42
CA TRP A 435 14.10 -33.17 9.75
C TRP A 435 13.23 -33.07 8.49
N LEU A 436 13.38 -34.03 7.58
CA LEU A 436 12.83 -33.95 6.23
C LEU A 436 11.29 -33.97 6.19
N ASP A 437 10.64 -34.76 7.05
CA ASP A 437 9.17 -34.88 7.05
C ASP A 437 8.46 -33.56 7.44
N PRO A 438 8.81 -32.90 8.56
CA PRO A 438 8.21 -31.60 8.89
C PRO A 438 8.66 -30.49 7.94
N ALA A 439 9.86 -30.59 7.34
CA ALA A 439 10.28 -29.67 6.29
C ALA A 439 9.37 -29.78 5.05
N GLU A 440 9.10 -30.99 4.57
CA GLU A 440 8.22 -31.23 3.42
C GLU A 440 6.80 -30.71 3.68
N GLU A 441 6.27 -30.96 4.89
CA GLU A 441 4.93 -30.49 5.26
C GLU A 441 4.81 -28.96 5.13
N LEU A 442 5.78 -28.21 5.65
CA LEU A 442 5.74 -26.75 5.61
C LEU A 442 6.03 -26.19 4.21
N LEU A 443 7.03 -26.75 3.53
CA LEU A 443 7.44 -26.32 2.19
C LEU A 443 6.37 -26.60 1.14
N SER A 444 5.59 -27.68 1.28
CA SER A 444 4.47 -27.99 0.39
C SER A 444 3.30 -26.99 0.47
N ARG A 445 3.27 -26.12 1.49
CA ARG A 445 2.25 -25.06 1.64
C ARG A 445 2.58 -23.78 0.89
N LEU A 446 3.80 -23.66 0.34
CA LEU A 446 4.20 -22.48 -0.42
C LEU A 446 3.49 -22.47 -1.78
N ASP A 447 3.14 -21.26 -2.24
CA ASP A 447 2.26 -21.08 -3.39
C ASP A 447 2.92 -21.51 -4.73
N ASP A 448 4.25 -21.38 -4.85
CA ASP A 448 5.03 -21.80 -6.04
C ASP A 448 6.02 -22.93 -5.69
N ARG A 449 5.56 -24.16 -5.89
CA ARG A 449 6.36 -25.36 -5.62
C ARG A 449 7.43 -25.61 -6.68
N ALA A 450 7.19 -25.21 -7.92
CA ALA A 450 8.14 -25.42 -9.02
C ALA A 450 9.38 -24.54 -8.82
N GLU A 451 9.17 -23.26 -8.50
CA GLU A 451 10.24 -22.33 -8.16
C GLU A 451 11.03 -22.82 -6.93
N LEU A 452 10.33 -23.34 -5.91
CA LEU A 452 10.97 -23.89 -4.72
C LEU A 452 11.87 -25.10 -5.02
N VAL A 453 11.44 -25.99 -5.91
CA VAL A 453 12.26 -27.14 -6.35
C VAL A 453 13.52 -26.66 -7.08
N GLU A 454 13.39 -25.64 -7.94
CA GLU A 454 14.53 -25.03 -8.60
C GLU A 454 15.50 -24.39 -7.58
N GLU A 455 14.97 -23.62 -6.63
CA GLU A 455 15.75 -22.98 -5.57
C GLU A 455 16.53 -24.01 -4.74
N LEU A 456 15.88 -25.11 -4.33
CA LEU A 456 16.55 -26.19 -3.59
C LEU A 456 17.60 -26.92 -4.43
N GLY A 457 17.41 -27.01 -5.75
CA GLY A 457 18.44 -27.47 -6.68
C GLY A 457 19.68 -26.58 -6.68
N VAL A 458 19.50 -25.26 -6.63
CA VAL A 458 20.59 -24.29 -6.48
C VAL A 458 21.30 -24.47 -5.13
N TRP A 459 20.54 -24.60 -4.03
CA TRP A 459 21.11 -24.84 -2.70
C TRP A 459 21.91 -26.13 -2.62
N ARG A 460 21.42 -27.24 -3.20
CA ARG A 460 22.15 -28.50 -3.32
C ARG A 460 23.53 -28.30 -3.96
N GLY A 461 23.55 -27.61 -5.11
CA GLY A 461 24.80 -27.33 -5.82
C GLY A 461 25.74 -26.41 -5.05
N TRP A 462 25.19 -25.42 -4.33
CA TRP A 462 25.97 -24.50 -3.51
C TRP A 462 26.60 -25.21 -2.30
N TRP A 463 25.84 -26.00 -1.54
CA TRP A 463 26.36 -26.75 -0.40
C TRP A 463 27.41 -27.80 -0.78
N GLY A 464 27.22 -28.50 -1.91
CA GLY A 464 28.23 -29.42 -2.43
C GLY A 464 29.56 -28.72 -2.73
N ARG A 465 29.52 -27.50 -3.27
CA ARG A 465 30.75 -26.69 -3.46
C ARG A 465 31.40 -26.23 -2.17
N GLN A 466 30.65 -26.12 -1.07
CA GLN A 466 31.17 -25.82 0.26
C GLN A 466 31.69 -27.07 1.00
N GLY A 467 31.61 -28.26 0.38
CA GLY A 467 32.01 -29.53 1.02
C GLY A 467 31.01 -30.04 2.07
N ARG A 468 29.80 -29.46 2.12
CA ARG A 468 28.71 -29.87 3.00
C ARG A 468 27.79 -30.87 2.30
N GLU A 469 28.31 -32.08 2.10
CA GLU A 469 27.61 -33.18 1.42
C GLU A 469 26.34 -33.62 2.18
N ASP A 470 26.32 -33.45 3.50
CA ASP A 470 25.16 -33.63 4.37
C ASP A 470 23.99 -32.73 3.91
N LEU A 471 24.22 -31.42 3.86
CA LEU A 471 23.20 -30.43 3.49
C LEU A 471 22.82 -30.56 2.01
N ALA A 472 23.80 -30.80 1.13
CA ALA A 472 23.53 -31.08 -0.28
C ALA A 472 22.63 -32.31 -0.46
N GLY A 473 22.86 -33.36 0.34
CA GLY A 473 22.03 -34.56 0.41
C GLY A 473 20.59 -34.26 0.82
N TYR A 474 20.40 -33.49 1.91
CA TYR A 474 19.06 -33.09 2.37
C TYR A 474 18.29 -32.31 1.29
N ALA A 475 18.93 -31.32 0.66
CA ALA A 475 18.32 -30.54 -0.41
C ALA A 475 17.95 -31.42 -1.62
N GLY A 476 18.82 -32.34 -2.02
CA GLY A 476 18.55 -33.25 -3.14
C GLY A 476 17.38 -34.19 -2.86
N GLU A 477 17.27 -34.69 -1.64
CA GLU A 477 16.14 -35.53 -1.22
C GLU A 477 14.83 -34.72 -1.17
N MET A 478 14.86 -33.48 -0.68
CA MET A 478 13.68 -32.61 -0.68
C MET A 478 13.23 -32.24 -2.11
N VAL A 479 14.15 -32.00 -3.04
CA VAL A 479 13.85 -31.82 -4.47
C VAL A 479 13.07 -33.01 -5.02
N ARG A 480 13.51 -34.24 -4.71
CA ARG A 480 12.84 -35.48 -5.14
C ARG A 480 11.43 -35.58 -4.55
N ARG A 481 11.29 -35.42 -3.23
CA ARG A 481 9.99 -35.48 -2.52
C ARG A 481 9.00 -34.44 -3.03
N LEU A 482 9.47 -33.21 -3.26
CA LEU A 482 8.62 -32.15 -3.78
C LEU A 482 8.26 -32.34 -5.25
N GLY A 483 9.16 -32.88 -6.07
CA GLY A 483 8.93 -33.12 -7.50
C GLY A 483 8.01 -34.31 -7.83
N GLU A 484 8.05 -35.40 -7.04
CA GLU A 484 7.22 -36.60 -7.27
C GLU A 484 5.71 -36.32 -7.11
N ARG A 485 5.37 -35.30 -6.34
CA ARG A 485 3.98 -34.97 -5.98
C ARG A 485 3.43 -33.79 -6.80
N THR A 486 4.17 -33.35 -7.83
CA THR A 486 3.69 -32.41 -8.87
C THR A 486 3.14 -33.12 -10.10
N SER A 487 3.33 -34.45 -10.21
CA SER A 487 2.82 -35.28 -11.32
C SER A 487 1.47 -35.95 -11.06
N GLU A 488 0.87 -35.72 -9.89
CA GLU A 488 -0.52 -36.05 -9.54
C GLU A 488 -1.37 -34.79 -9.60
#